data_AF-A0A834SKZ2-F1
#
_entry.id   AF-A0A834SKZ2-F1
#
_cell.length_a   1.000
_cell.length_b   1.000
_cell.length_c   1.000
_cell.angle_alpha   90.00
_cell.angle_beta   90.00
_cell.angle_gamma   90.00
#
_symmetry.space_group_name_H-M   'P 1'
#
loop_
_entity.id
_entity.type
_entity.pdbx_description
1 polymer ?
#
loop_
_entity_poly.entity_id
_entity_poly.type
_entity_poly.pdbx_seq_one_letter_code
_entity_poly.pdbx_strand_id
1 'polypeptide(L)'
;MEGEFEFPGDVPPSFDRVGDVIKKSEGQGFNPALIVLLLVGGLLLTFLIGNYVLYTYAQKTIPPRKKKPVSKKKMKRERLKQGISAPGE
;
A
#
# COMPACT_ATOMS: atom_id res chain seq x y z
N MET A 1 -58.65 -38.96 11.71
CA MET A 1 -57.19 -39.14 11.75
C MET A 1 -56.57 -37.99 10.99
N GLU A 2 -56.41 -36.85 11.65
CA GLU A 2 -55.73 -35.69 11.10
C GLU A 2 -55.07 -34.95 12.26
N GLY A 3 -53.80 -34.56 12.08
CA GLY A 3 -53.20 -33.51 12.90
C GLY A 3 -52.07 -33.92 13.83
N GLU A 4 -51.05 -34.64 13.35
CA GLU A 4 -49.72 -34.58 13.97
C GLU A 4 -48.68 -34.37 12.86
N PHE A 5 -48.47 -33.11 12.50
CA PHE A 5 -47.24 -32.68 11.86
C PHE A 5 -46.57 -31.69 12.81
N GLU A 6 -45.72 -32.24 13.66
CA GLU A 6 -44.88 -31.52 14.61
C GLU A 6 -43.75 -30.85 13.81
N PHE A 7 -43.86 -29.54 13.59
CA PHE A 7 -42.73 -28.73 13.14
C PHE A 7 -41.99 -28.22 14.39
N PRO A 8 -40.82 -28.78 14.75
CA PRO A 8 -39.99 -28.19 15.80
C PRO A 8 -39.51 -26.83 15.30
N GLY A 9 -39.88 -25.77 16.02
CA GLY A 9 -39.49 -24.39 15.74
C GLY A 9 -38.00 -24.17 15.97
N ASP A 10 -37.17 -24.60 15.03
CA ASP A 10 -35.79 -24.14 14.89
C ASP A 10 -35.79 -22.76 14.21
N VAL A 11 -36.00 -21.71 14.99
CA VAL A 11 -35.63 -20.34 14.60
C VAL A 11 -34.20 -20.07 15.06
N PRO A 12 -33.26 -19.76 14.16
CA PRO A 12 -31.84 -19.70 14.51
C PRO A 12 -31.51 -18.45 15.35
N PRO A 13 -30.76 -18.59 16.46
CA PRO A 13 -30.25 -17.46 17.23
C PRO A 13 -29.03 -16.89 16.50
N SER A 14 -29.22 -16.05 15.48
CA SER A 14 -28.06 -15.60 14.66
C SER A 14 -28.08 -14.13 14.24
N PHE A 15 -29.21 -13.43 14.28
CA PHE A 15 -29.28 -12.04 13.81
C PHE A 15 -29.38 -10.99 14.92
N ASP A 16 -29.98 -11.32 16.07
CA ASP A 16 -30.14 -10.35 17.17
C ASP A 16 -28.79 -9.92 17.79
N ARG A 17 -27.84 -10.86 17.91
CA ARG A 17 -26.49 -10.55 18.41
C ARG A 17 -25.73 -9.59 17.48
N VAL A 18 -25.93 -9.71 16.17
CA VAL A 18 -25.25 -8.84 15.19
C VAL A 18 -25.86 -7.44 15.24
N GLY A 19 -27.19 -7.34 15.36
CA GLY A 19 -27.89 -6.06 15.52
C GLY A 19 -27.48 -5.29 16.77
N ASP A 20 -27.29 -5.97 17.90
CA ASP A 20 -26.86 -5.36 19.17
C ASP A 20 -25.39 -4.89 19.15
N VAL A 21 -24.50 -5.63 18.46
CA VAL A 21 -23.08 -5.24 18.30
C VAL A 21 -22.99 -4.00 17.41
N ILE A 22 -23.79 -3.93 16.35
CA ILE A 22 -23.86 -2.77 15.45
C ILE A 22 -24.47 -1.57 16.18
N LYS A 23 -25.58 -1.72 16.91
CA LYS A 23 -26.21 -0.63 17.69
C LYS A 23 -25.31 -0.09 18.80
N LYS A 24 -24.52 -0.93 19.49
CA LYS A 24 -23.53 -0.45 20.47
C LYS A 24 -22.41 0.36 19.81
N SER A 25 -22.05 0.06 18.56
CA SER A 25 -21.03 0.81 17.82
C SER A 25 -21.53 2.16 17.29
N GLU A 26 -22.84 2.35 17.12
CA GLU A 26 -23.44 3.61 16.64
C GLU A 26 -23.50 4.71 17.71
N GLY A 27 -23.49 4.36 19.00
CA GLY A 27 -23.68 5.32 20.11
C GLY A 27 -22.40 5.95 20.67
N GLN A 28 -21.22 5.44 20.31
CA GLN A 28 -19.94 5.91 20.86
C GLN A 28 -19.14 6.60 19.76
N GLY A 29 -19.33 7.92 19.64
CA GLY A 29 -18.60 8.75 18.69
C GLY A 29 -17.08 8.58 18.81
N PHE A 30 -16.37 8.75 17.70
CA PHE A 30 -14.91 8.63 17.68
C PHE A 30 -14.26 9.62 18.67
N ASN A 31 -13.32 9.12 19.47
CA ASN A 31 -12.56 9.96 20.39
C ASN A 31 -11.87 11.10 19.58
N PRO A 32 -11.97 12.37 20.02
CA PRO A 32 -11.32 13.49 19.34
C PRO A 32 -9.82 13.25 19.10
N ALA A 33 -9.12 12.59 20.03
CA ALA A 33 -7.72 12.22 19.86
C ALA A 33 -7.49 11.24 18.70
N LEU A 34 -8.40 10.27 18.51
CA LEU A 34 -8.34 9.32 17.40
C LEU A 34 -8.60 10.02 16.06
N ILE A 35 -9.58 10.93 16.02
CA ILE A 35 -9.87 11.73 14.82
C ILE A 35 -8.64 12.55 14.44
N VAL A 36 -8.02 13.24 15.41
CA VAL A 36 -6.80 14.03 15.16
C VAL A 36 -5.64 13.15 14.70
N LEU A 37 -5.45 11.96 15.30
CA LEU A 37 -4.42 11.02 14.87
C LEU A 37 -4.63 10.56 13.42
N LEU A 38 -5.88 10.25 13.04
CA LEU A 38 -6.20 9.88 11.66
C LEU A 38 -6.02 11.04 10.70
N LEU A 39 -6.38 12.26 11.09
CA LEU A 39 -6.20 13.44 10.24
C LEU A 39 -4.71 13.76 10.04
N VAL A 40 -3.94 13.88 11.12
CA VAL A 40 -2.51 14.22 11.05
C VAL A 40 -1.72 13.07 10.44
N GLY A 41 -1.96 11.84 10.92
CA GLY A 41 -1.31 10.64 10.42
C GLY A 41 -1.66 10.39 8.94
N GLY A 42 -2.94 10.47 8.59
CA GLY A 42 -3.40 10.29 7.20
C GLY A 42 -2.90 11.38 6.27
N LEU A 43 -2.86 12.63 6.71
CA LEU A 43 -2.31 13.74 5.93
C LEU A 43 -0.80 13.54 5.68
N LEU A 44 -0.04 13.14 6.70
CA LEU A 44 1.38 12.85 6.53
C LEU A 44 1.62 11.63 5.64
N LEU A 45 0.83 10.57 5.81
CA LEU A 45 0.96 9.34 5.00
C LEU A 45 0.69 9.63 3.53
N THR A 46 -0.41 10.33 3.24
CA THR A 46 -0.78 10.71 1.86
C THR A 46 0.24 11.65 1.24
N PHE A 47 0.77 12.61 2.00
CA PHE A 47 1.83 13.49 1.54
C PHE A 47 3.12 12.73 1.18
N LEU A 48 3.56 11.80 2.04
CA LEU A 48 4.74 10.98 1.78
C LEU A 48 4.54 10.07 0.56
N ILE A 49 3.41 9.37 0.48
CA ILE A 49 3.10 8.47 -0.63
C ILE A 49 3.01 9.27 -1.94
N GLY A 50 2.28 10.38 -1.94
CA GLY A 50 2.15 11.25 -3.11
C GLY A 50 3.51 11.77 -3.59
N ASN A 51 4.36 12.21 -2.66
CA ASN A 51 5.71 12.66 -2.99
C ASN A 51 6.58 11.52 -3.53
N TYR A 52 6.52 10.33 -2.92
CA TYR A 52 7.27 9.18 -3.38
C TYR A 52 6.85 8.73 -4.79
N VAL A 53 5.55 8.69 -5.07
CA VAL A 53 5.01 8.38 -6.39
C VAL A 53 5.44 9.44 -7.40
N LEU A 54 5.36 10.72 -7.03
CA LEU A 54 5.78 11.81 -7.92
C LEU A 54 7.29 11.77 -8.19
N TYR A 55 8.10 11.49 -7.17
CA TYR A 55 9.55 11.33 -7.28
C TYR A 55 9.92 10.16 -8.20
N THR A 56 9.28 9.01 -8.01
CA THR A 56 9.54 7.83 -8.84
C THR A 56 9.04 8.03 -10.28
N TYR A 57 7.92 8.73 -10.47
CA TYR A 57 7.44 9.13 -11.81
C TYR A 57 8.40 10.10 -12.50
N ALA A 58 8.88 11.11 -11.77
CA ALA A 58 9.89 12.04 -12.26
C ALA A 58 11.19 11.31 -12.60
N GLN A 59 11.65 10.35 -11.80
CA GLN A 59 12.85 9.57 -12.15
C GLN A 59 12.69 8.68 -13.39
N LYS A 60 11.47 8.18 -13.64
CA LYS A 60 11.17 7.38 -14.84
C LYS A 60 11.11 8.25 -16.10
N THR A 61 10.65 9.49 -15.98
CA THR A 61 10.51 10.43 -17.10
C THR A 61 11.74 11.29 -17.33
N ILE A 62 12.53 11.53 -16.29
CA ILE A 62 13.82 12.19 -16.39
C ILE A 62 14.80 11.19 -17.02
N PRO A 63 15.39 11.50 -18.19
CA PRO A 63 16.36 10.63 -18.82
C PRO A 63 17.51 10.36 -17.84
N PRO A 64 18.04 9.12 -17.79
CA PRO A 64 19.08 8.73 -16.84
C PRO A 64 20.17 9.79 -16.89
N ARG A 65 20.39 10.47 -15.74
CA ARG A 65 21.33 11.58 -15.62
C ARG A 65 22.60 11.18 -16.33
N LYS A 66 22.91 11.84 -17.46
CA LYS A 66 24.09 11.53 -18.26
C LYS A 66 25.27 11.61 -17.31
N LYS A 67 25.81 10.46 -16.90
CA LYS A 67 27.07 10.39 -16.17
C LYS A 67 28.04 11.20 -17.01
N LYS A 68 28.80 12.12 -16.37
CA LYS A 68 29.77 12.97 -17.08
C LYS A 68 30.49 12.10 -18.10
N PRO A 69 30.47 12.46 -19.39
CA PRO A 69 30.99 11.59 -20.43
C PRO A 69 32.40 11.20 -20.05
N VAL A 70 32.57 9.92 -19.74
CA VAL A 70 33.85 9.40 -19.29
C VAL A 70 34.71 9.40 -20.53
N SER A 71 35.78 10.20 -20.54
CA SER A 71 36.72 10.25 -21.66
C SER A 71 37.06 8.82 -22.10
N LYS A 72 37.07 8.56 -23.40
CA LYS A 72 37.35 7.23 -23.98
C LYS A 72 38.64 6.61 -23.39
N LYS A 73 39.62 7.45 -23.04
CA LYS A 73 40.86 7.03 -22.34
C LYS A 73 40.60 6.45 -20.96
N LYS A 74 39.71 7.06 -20.17
CA LYS A 74 39.32 6.57 -18.83
C LYS A 74 38.41 5.33 -18.94
N MET A 75 37.52 5.27 -19.93
CA MET A 75 36.71 4.07 -20.17
C MET A 75 37.57 2.86 -20.58
N LYS A 76 38.56 3.05 -21.48
CA LYS A 76 39.52 2.00 -21.84
C LYS A 76 40.38 1.59 -20.62
N ARG A 77 40.84 2.55 -19.82
CA ARG A 77 41.63 2.28 -18.60
C ARG A 77 40.85 1.48 -17.55
N GLU A 78 39.57 1.80 -17.34
CA GLU A 78 38.70 1.06 -16.41
C GLU A 78 38.37 -0.34 -16.95
N ARG A 79 38.06 -0.48 -18.26
CA ARG A 79 37.82 -1.79 -18.90
C ARG A 79 39.03 -2.71 -18.85
N LEU A 80 40.24 -2.17 -19.09
CA LEU A 80 41.50 -2.91 -18.98
C LEU A 80 41.80 -3.33 -17.53
N LYS A 81 41.50 -2.48 -16.54
CA LYS A 81 41.63 -2.82 -15.11
C LYS A 81 40.64 -3.90 -14.67
N GLN A 82 39.46 -3.92 -15.26
CA GLN A 82 38.42 -4.91 -14.97
C GLN A 82 38.66 -6.23 -15.73
N GLY A 83 39.74 -6.35 -16.53
CA GLY A 83 40.06 -7.56 -17.29
C GLY A 83 39.05 -7.87 -18.40
N ILE A 84 38.20 -6.90 -18.77
CA ILE A 84 37.19 -7.08 -19.81
C ILE A 84 37.94 -7.01 -21.14
N SER A 85 38.05 -8.15 -21.83
CA SER A 85 38.63 -8.22 -23.17
C SER A 85 37.97 -7.18 -24.08
N ALA A 86 38.77 -6.55 -24.93
CA ALA A 86 38.27 -5.57 -25.87
C ALA A 86 37.14 -6.21 -26.71
N PRO A 87 36.03 -5.50 -26.97
CA PRO A 87 35.00 -6.02 -27.87
C PRO A 87 35.62 -6.11 -29.27
N GLY A 88 36.07 -7.30 -29.65
CA GLY A 88 36.81 -7.55 -30.90
C GLY A 88 37.98 -8.53 -30.79
N GLU A 89 37.85 -9.59 -29.99
CA GLU A 89 38.28 -10.93 -30.44
C GLU A 89 37.09 -11.60 -31.15
#